data_AF-A0A1V4Z713-F1
#
_entry.id   AF-A0A1V4Z713-F1
#
_cell.length_a   1.000
_cell.length_b   1.000
_cell.length_c   1.000
_cell.angle_alpha   90.00
_cell.angle_beta   90.00
_cell.angle_gamma   90.00
#
_symmetry.space_group_name_H-M   'P 1'
#
loop_
_entity.id
_entity.type
_entity.pdbx_description
1 polymer ?
#
loop_
_entity_poly.entity_id
_entity_poly.type
_entity_poly.pdbx_seq_one_letter_code
_entity_poly.pdbx_strand_id
1 'polypeptide(L)' 'MDEREINYNDDNFKGMNWDELDDTLSGAGLDDLMNLIQCAKVRFG' A
#
# COMPACT_ATOMS: atom_id res chain seq x y z
N MET A 1 12.58 3.72 4.56
CA MET A 1 11.30 4.29 4.13
C MET A 1 11.04 5.47 5.02
N ASP A 2 10.92 6.66 4.43
CA ASP A 2 10.69 7.90 5.19
C ASP A 2 9.19 8.04 5.53
N GLU A 3 8.82 8.72 6.61
CA GLU A 3 7.41 8.87 7.02
C GLU A 3 6.51 9.44 5.89
N ARG A 4 7.11 10.23 4.99
CA ARG A 4 6.44 10.79 3.82
C ARG A 4 6.03 9.73 2.79
N GLU A 5 6.85 8.69 2.60
CA GLU A 5 6.53 7.60 1.66
C GLU A 5 5.41 6.70 2.22
N ILE A 6 5.38 6.53 3.54
CA ILE A 6 4.33 5.79 4.22
C ILE A 6 3.00 6.54 4.12
N ASN A 7 3.01 7.86 4.35
CA ASN A 7 1.80 8.68 4.21
C ASN A 7 1.30 8.75 2.76
N TYR A 8 2.20 8.78 1.78
CA TYR A 8 1.83 8.74 0.36
C TYR A 8 1.11 7.44 -0.02
N ASN A 9 1.61 6.30 0.47
CA ASN A 9 0.93 5.02 0.26
C ASN A 9 -0.38 4.94 1.05
N ASP A 10 -0.41 5.37 2.32
CA ASP A 10 -1.65 5.37 3.12
C ASP A 10 -2.75 6.21 2.43
N ASP A 11 -2.43 7.41 1.94
CA ASP A 11 -3.38 8.26 1.20
C ASP A 11 -3.83 7.64 -0.15
N ASN A 12 -2.97 6.86 -0.82
CA ASN A 12 -3.35 6.14 -2.04
C ASN A 12 -4.35 5.01 -1.77
N PHE A 13 -4.30 4.35 -0.61
CA PHE A 13 -5.24 3.28 -0.23
C PHE A 13 -6.47 3.81 0.54
N LYS A 14 -6.40 5.05 1.03
CA LYS A 14 -7.44 5.65 1.86
C LYS A 14 -8.65 6.05 1.02
N GLY A 15 -9.75 5.31 1.21
CA GLY A 15 -11.01 5.56 0.52
C GLY A 15 -11.27 4.61 -0.65
N MET A 16 -10.34 3.70 -0.95
CA MET A 16 -10.63 2.55 -1.82
C MET A 16 -11.58 1.60 -1.10
N ASN A 17 -12.56 1.09 -1.84
CA ASN A 17 -13.34 -0.05 -1.38
C ASN A 17 -12.56 -1.36 -1.57
N TRP A 18 -13.05 -2.45 -0.98
CA TRP A 18 -12.36 -3.74 -1.00
C TRP A 18 -12.16 -4.29 -2.42
N ASP A 19 -13.08 -4.02 -3.34
CA ASP A 19 -13.00 -4.47 -4.72
C ASP A 19 -11.94 -3.66 -5.51
N GLU A 20 -11.88 -2.35 -5.31
CA GLU A 20 -10.84 -1.47 -5.90
C GLU A 20 -9.45 -1.83 -5.37
N LEU A 21 -9.35 -2.18 -4.08
CA LEU A 21 -8.11 -2.67 -3.50
C LEU A 21 -7.71 -4.01 -4.12
N ASP A 22 -8.65 -4.95 -4.30
CA ASP A 22 -8.38 -6.25 -4.92
C ASP A 22 -7.92 -6.11 -6.37
N ASP A 23 -8.59 -5.27 -7.16
CA ASP A 23 -8.19 -4.95 -8.54
C ASP A 23 -6.79 -4.30 -8.60
N THR A 24 -6.51 -3.37 -7.69
CA THR A 24 -5.21 -2.69 -7.61
C THR A 24 -4.09 -3.66 -7.23
N LEU A 25 -4.34 -4.56 -6.27
CA LEU A 25 -3.37 -5.57 -5.84
C LEU A 25 -3.20 -6.67 -6.89
N SER A 26 -4.25 -7.02 -7.62
CA SER A 26 -4.24 -7.99 -8.71
C SER A 26 -3.43 -7.48 -9.93
N GLY A 27 -3.45 -6.16 -10.17
CA GLY A 27 -2.63 -5.50 -11.18
C GLY A 27 -1.22 -5.11 -10.74
N ALA A 28 -0.91 -5.19 -9.45
CA ALA A 28 0.36 -4.73 -8.88
C ALA A 28 1.51 -5.70 -9.19
N GLY A 29 2.69 -5.15 -9.48
CA GLY A 29 3.91 -5.94 -9.63
C GLY A 29 4.41 -6.48 -8.29
N LEU A 30 5.32 -7.46 -8.35
CA LEU A 30 5.98 -8.02 -7.16
C LEU A 30 6.61 -6.93 -6.28
N ASP A 31 7.26 -5.94 -6.91
CA ASP A 31 7.94 -4.85 -6.22
C ASP A 31 6.94 -3.91 -5.50
N ASP A 32 5.79 -3.66 -6.12
CA ASP A 32 4.72 -2.83 -5.54
C ASP A 32 4.10 -3.51 -4.31
N LEU A 33 3.85 -4.82 -4.40
CA LEU A 33 3.37 -5.63 -3.27
C LEU A 33 4.39 -5.69 -2.13
N MET A 34 5.68 -5.81 -2.46
CA MET A 34 6.76 -5.78 -1.47
C MET A 34 6.85 -4.43 -0.77
N ASN A 35 6.71 -3.32 -1.51
CA ASN A 35 6.66 -1.97 -0.94
C ASN A 35 5.43 -1.78 -0.04
N LEU A 36 4.26 -2.31 -0.43
CA LEU A 36 3.05 -2.30 0.38
C LEU A 36 3.24 -3.04 1.72
N ILE A 37 3.81 -4.24 1.67
CA ILE A 37 4.09 -5.06 2.86
C ILE A 37 5.10 -4.35 3.77
N GLN A 38 6.12 -3.69 3.21
CA GLN A 38 7.07 -2.90 3.99
C GLN A 38 6.41 -1.70 4.67
N CYS A 39 5.55 -0.95 3.96
CA CYS A 39 4.73 0.12 4.54
C CYS A 39 3.87 -0.40 5.71
N ALA A 40 3.14 -1.50 5.50
CA ALA A 40 2.27 -2.08 6.50
C ALA A 40 3.04 -2.52 7.75
N LYS A 41 4.24 -3.12 7.57
CA LYS A 41 5.12 -3.50 8.68
C LYS A 41 5.61 -2.30 9.50
N VAL A 42 5.90 -1.16 8.89
CA VAL A 42 6.33 0.03 9.64
C VAL A 42 5.16 0.72 10.33
N ARG A 43 3.95 0.64 9.75
CA ARG A 43 2.75 1.31 10.29
C ARG A 43 2.11 0.56 11.46
N PHE A 44 2.12 -0.77 11.42
CA PHE A 44 1.41 -1.63 12.37
C PHE A 44 2.30 -2.56 13.21
N GLY A 45 3.59 -2.66 12.88
CA GLY A 45 4.61 -3.35 13.68
C GLY A 45 5.29 -2.39 14.64
#